data_AF-A0A0S7ZVY0-F1
#
_entry.id   AF-A0A0S7ZVY0-F1
#
_cell.length_a   1.000
_cell.length_b   1.000
_cell.length_c   1.000
_cell.angle_alpha   90.00
_cell.angle_beta   90.00
_cell.angle_gamma   90.00
#
_symmetry.space_group_name_H-M   'P 1'
#
loop_
_entity.id
_entity.type
_entity.pdbx_description
1 polymer ?
#
loop_
_entity_poly.entity_id
_entity_poly.type
_entity_poly.pdbx_seq_one_letter_code
_entity_poly.pdbx_strand_id
1 'polypeptide(L)'
;MYHLFFASNHALGHKKMKEAMWRTDPDGEFRFADKTDPSQIVLLAEDPTEPLKRYLLQVFGNRRVTGGEVLQTVVDDTVFLDKHTRKALAAIERAGQLQVEELKESGQKRRKGTFPPDCVLTFA
;
A
#
# COMPACT_ATOMS: atom_id res chain seq x y z
N MET A 1 4.86 -17.34 20.36
CA MET A 1 3.56 -16.99 19.74
C MET A 1 3.16 -15.61 20.28
N TYR A 2 3.38 -14.54 19.51
CA TYR A 2 2.98 -13.18 19.90
C TYR A 2 1.73 -12.81 19.10
N HIS A 3 0.66 -12.44 19.80
CA HIS A 3 -0.59 -12.00 19.18
C HIS A 3 -0.82 -10.52 19.53
N LEU A 4 -0.85 -9.66 18.52
CA LEU A 4 -1.19 -8.25 18.67
C LEU A 4 -2.67 -8.07 18.33
N PHE A 5 -3.48 -7.75 19.34
CA PHE A 5 -4.90 -7.45 19.18
C PHE A 5 -5.10 -5.93 19.20
N PHE A 6 -5.73 -5.37 18.17
CA PHE A 6 -6.04 -3.95 18.11
C PHE A 6 -7.55 -3.71 18.00
N ALA A 7 -8.07 -2.85 18.88
CA ALA A 7 -9.49 -2.59 19.04
C ALA A 7 -9.85 -1.12 18.76
N SER A 8 -9.12 -0.45 17.86
CA SER A 8 -9.38 0.95 17.48
C SER A 8 -9.49 1.11 15.96
N ASN A 9 -10.41 1.98 15.56
CA ASN A 9 -10.73 2.31 14.16
C ASN A 9 -10.00 3.59 13.68
N HIS A 10 -8.98 4.04 14.41
CA HIS A 10 -8.28 5.28 14.11
C HIS A 10 -7.09 5.04 13.18
N ALA A 11 -7.09 5.66 11.99
CA ALA A 11 -6.07 5.47 10.94
C ALA A 11 -4.62 5.65 11.43
N LEU A 12 -4.38 6.61 12.33
CA LEU A 12 -3.07 6.81 12.95
C LEU A 12 -2.61 5.59 13.78
N GLY A 13 -3.55 4.91 14.43
CA GLY A 13 -3.30 3.70 15.22
C GLY A 13 -2.91 2.52 14.34
N HIS A 14 -3.62 2.31 13.23
CA HIS A 14 -3.27 1.28 12.24
C HIS A 14 -1.87 1.48 11.68
N LYS A 15 -1.50 2.73 11.38
CA LYS A 15 -0.15 3.07 10.89
C LYS A 15 0.93 2.73 11.91
N LYS A 16 0.78 3.19 13.16
CA LYS A 16 1.77 2.95 14.23
C LYS A 16 1.88 1.46 14.58
N MET A 17 0.78 0.73 14.52
CA MET A 17 0.75 -0.72 14.70
C MET A 17 1.60 -1.43 13.63
N LYS A 18 1.36 -1.14 12.35
CA LYS A 18 2.12 -1.75 11.25
C LYS A 18 3.60 -1.37 11.32
N GLU A 19 3.91 -0.14 11.70
CA GLU A 19 5.31 0.29 11.92
C GLU A 19 5.99 -0.57 12.99
N ALA A 20 5.29 -0.86 14.09
CA ALA A 20 5.80 -1.73 15.15
C ALA A 20 5.95 -3.19 14.70
N MET A 21 4.98 -3.72 13.93
CA MET A 21 5.06 -5.07 13.36
C MET A 21 6.31 -5.23 12.48
N TRP A 22 6.45 -4.38 11.45
CA TRP A 22 7.60 -4.38 10.53
C TRP A 22 8.95 -4.08 11.20
N ARG A 23 8.95 -3.44 12.38
CA ARG A 23 10.16 -3.22 13.16
C ARG A 23 10.56 -4.45 13.98
N THR A 24 9.58 -5.22 14.42
CA THR A 24 9.80 -6.35 15.35
C THR A 24 10.25 -7.60 14.60
N ASP A 25 9.71 -7.84 13.41
CA ASP A 25 10.14 -8.91 12.52
C ASP A 25 10.04 -8.43 11.05
N PRO A 26 11.19 -8.05 10.45
CA PRO A 26 11.24 -7.62 9.06
C PRO A 26 11.03 -8.76 8.06
N ASP A 27 11.24 -10.01 8.48
CA ASP A 27 11.24 -11.22 7.64
C ASP A 27 9.86 -11.90 7.57
N GLY A 28 8.92 -11.47 8.42
CA GLY A 28 7.51 -11.50 8.07
C GLY A 28 6.74 -12.74 8.49
N GLU A 29 7.11 -13.40 9.60
CA GLU A 29 6.33 -14.51 10.18
C GLU A 29 5.09 -14.02 10.95
N PHE A 30 4.40 -13.00 10.45
CA PHE A 30 3.18 -12.48 11.07
C PHE A 30 1.93 -13.05 10.43
N ARG A 31 0.98 -13.46 11.29
CA ARG A 31 -0.39 -13.77 10.89
C ARG A 31 -1.25 -12.55 11.19
N PHE A 32 -1.61 -11.80 10.16
CA PHE A 32 -2.59 -10.73 10.28
C PHE A 32 -3.98 -11.33 10.10
N ALA A 33 -4.83 -11.16 11.10
CA ALA A 33 -6.24 -11.50 11.01
C ALA A 33 -7.00 -10.18 11.08
N ASP A 34 -7.26 -9.57 9.92
CA ASP A 34 -8.23 -8.50 9.85
C ASP A 34 -9.64 -9.08 9.93
N LYS A 35 -10.57 -8.33 10.53
CA LYS A 35 -11.98 -8.71 10.61
C LYS A 35 -12.65 -8.79 9.23
N THR A 36 -12.05 -8.17 8.22
CA THR A 36 -12.57 -8.07 6.85
C THR A 36 -12.22 -9.27 5.97
N ASP A 37 -11.12 -9.97 6.25
CA ASP A 37 -10.80 -11.23 5.58
C ASP A 37 -10.04 -12.20 6.52
N PRO A 38 -10.76 -13.07 7.24
CA PRO A 38 -10.14 -14.03 8.16
C PRO A 38 -9.28 -15.09 7.45
N SER A 39 -9.28 -15.13 6.10
CA SER A 39 -8.45 -16.04 5.31
C SER A 39 -7.13 -15.43 4.82
N GLN A 40 -6.89 -14.13 5.07
CA GLN A 40 -5.73 -13.42 4.56
C GLN A 40 -4.45 -13.75 5.34
N ILE A 41 -3.91 -14.96 5.13
CA ILE A 41 -2.56 -15.32 5.57
C ILE A 41 -1.57 -14.58 4.66
N VAL A 42 -1.22 -13.34 5.02
CA VAL A 42 -0.13 -12.62 4.35
C VAL A 42 1.19 -13.13 4.90
N LEU A 43 1.79 -14.10 4.22
CA LEU A 43 3.23 -14.38 4.40
C LEU A 43 3.98 -13.17 3.82
N LEU A 44 4.56 -12.35 4.68
CA LEU A 44 5.35 -11.21 4.26
C LEU A 44 6.71 -11.75 3.77
N ALA A 45 6.83 -11.97 2.46
CA ALA A 45 8.12 -12.35 1.86
C ALA A 45 9.17 -11.26 2.07
N GLU A 46 10.45 -11.63 2.00
CA GLU A 46 11.64 -10.76 2.14
C GLU A 46 11.56 -9.50 1.25
N ASP A 47 10.86 -9.55 0.11
CA ASP A 47 10.43 -8.35 -0.63
C ASP A 47 8.89 -8.15 -0.61
N PRO A 48 8.37 -7.21 0.19
CA PRO A 48 6.93 -6.89 0.24
C PRO A 48 6.41 -6.21 -1.03
N THR A 49 7.31 -5.83 -1.95
CA THR A 49 6.95 -5.06 -3.15
C THR A 49 6.11 -5.87 -4.13
N GLU A 50 6.46 -7.14 -4.34
CA GLU A 50 5.82 -8.00 -5.33
C GLU A 50 4.37 -8.40 -4.96
N PRO A 51 4.07 -8.88 -3.72
CA PRO A 51 2.69 -9.16 -3.33
C PRO A 51 1.82 -7.89 -3.35
N LEU A 52 2.36 -6.75 -2.90
CA LEU A 52 1.65 -5.47 -2.93
C LEU A 52 1.38 -5.00 -4.36
N LYS A 53 2.33 -5.19 -5.29
CA LYS A 53 2.14 -4.89 -6.70
C LYS A 53 0.95 -5.66 -7.28
N ARG A 54 0.88 -6.98 -7.04
CA ARG A 54 -0.24 -7.80 -7.53
C ARG A 54 -1.57 -7.34 -6.94
N TYR A 55 -1.60 -7.06 -5.64
CA TYR A 55 -2.78 -6.52 -4.96
C TYR A 55 -3.24 -5.19 -5.59
N LEU A 56 -2.34 -4.24 -5.81
CA LEU A 56 -2.68 -2.95 -6.40
C LEU A 56 -3.23 -3.09 -7.83
N LEU A 57 -2.62 -3.93 -8.66
CA LEU A 57 -3.11 -4.21 -10.02
C LEU A 57 -4.48 -4.92 -10.01
N GLN A 58 -4.72 -5.80 -9.04
CA GLN A 58 -6.00 -6.49 -8.90
C GLN A 58 -7.12 -5.56 -8.43
N VAL A 59 -6.85 -4.67 -7.47
CA VAL A 59 -7.86 -3.78 -6.87
C VAL A 59 -8.15 -2.56 -7.74
N PHE A 60 -7.12 -2.00 -8.39
CA PHE A 60 -7.21 -0.76 -9.14
C PHE A 60 -7.06 -0.91 -10.66
N GLY A 61 -6.88 -2.13 -11.18
CA GLY A 61 -6.73 -2.37 -12.61
C GLY A 61 -7.85 -1.71 -13.43
N ASN A 62 -7.46 -0.99 -14.50
CA ASN A 62 -8.35 -0.22 -15.37
C ASN A 62 -9.12 0.93 -14.69
N ARG A 63 -8.73 1.35 -13.48
CA ARG A 63 -9.34 2.48 -12.77
C ARG A 63 -8.39 3.68 -12.73
N ARG A 64 -8.98 4.87 -12.81
CA ARG A 64 -8.33 6.15 -12.51
C ARG A 64 -8.59 6.47 -11.05
N VAL A 65 -7.53 6.52 -10.24
CA VAL A 65 -7.59 6.75 -8.80
C VAL A 65 -6.55 7.76 -8.37
N THR A 66 -6.74 8.35 -7.19
CA THR A 66 -5.75 9.27 -6.62
C THR A 66 -4.70 8.52 -5.80
N GLY A 67 -3.51 9.09 -5.66
CA GLY A 67 -2.48 8.56 -4.75
C GLY A 67 -2.98 8.47 -3.30
N GLY A 68 -3.87 9.38 -2.89
CA GLY A 68 -4.52 9.36 -1.58
C GLY A 68 -5.43 8.15 -1.39
N GLU A 69 -6.28 7.86 -2.37
CA GLU A 69 -7.16 6.68 -2.36
C GLU A 69 -6.34 5.39 -2.27
N VAL A 70 -5.29 5.27 -3.10
CA VAL A 70 -4.40 4.10 -3.07
C VAL A 70 -3.73 3.93 -1.70
N LEU A 71 -3.22 5.01 -1.11
CA LEU A 71 -2.59 4.96 0.21
C LEU A 71 -3.60 4.55 1.29
N GLN A 72 -4.81 5.10 1.24
CA GLN A 72 -5.85 4.79 2.21
C GLN A 72 -6.27 3.32 2.11
N THR A 73 -6.59 2.81 0.92
CA THR A 73 -6.95 1.40 0.72
C THR A 73 -5.84 0.46 1.21
N VAL A 74 -4.57 0.76 0.94
CA VAL A 74 -3.47 -0.09 1.44
C VAL A 74 -3.34 -0.01 2.97
N VAL A 75 -3.62 1.15 3.57
CA VAL A 75 -3.63 1.32 5.03
C VAL A 75 -4.86 0.65 5.67
N ASP A 76 -5.97 0.54 4.97
CA ASP A 76 -7.19 -0.03 5.55
C ASP A 76 -7.24 -1.56 5.33
N ASP A 77 -6.79 -2.06 4.18
CA ASP A 77 -7.03 -3.44 3.75
C ASP A 77 -5.77 -4.35 3.76
N THR A 78 -4.60 -3.82 4.12
CA THR A 78 -3.35 -4.60 4.07
C THR A 78 -2.42 -4.29 5.23
N VAL A 79 -1.39 -5.10 5.46
CA VAL A 79 -0.35 -4.84 6.49
C VAL A 79 0.81 -3.98 5.99
N PHE A 80 0.77 -3.51 4.76
CA PHE A 80 1.87 -2.77 4.17
C PHE A 80 1.93 -1.33 4.67
N LEU A 81 3.15 -0.78 4.67
CA LEU A 81 3.43 0.61 5.06
C LEU A 81 3.45 1.51 3.83
N ASP A 82 3.22 2.82 4.03
CA ASP A 82 3.32 3.83 2.96
C ASP A 82 4.62 3.72 2.15
N LYS A 83 5.74 3.37 2.82
CA LYS A 83 7.05 3.20 2.17
C LYS A 83 7.05 2.03 1.18
N HIS A 84 6.36 0.94 1.51
CA HIS A 84 6.18 -0.22 0.63
C HIS A 84 5.27 0.14 -0.54
N THR A 85 4.17 0.87 -0.29
CA THR A 85 3.25 1.34 -1.34
C THR A 85 3.98 2.21 -2.36
N ARG A 86 4.78 3.18 -1.90
CA ARG A 86 5.57 4.04 -2.80
C ARG A 86 6.59 3.23 -3.62
N LYS A 87 7.25 2.25 -3.00
CA LYS A 87 8.19 1.36 -3.69
C LYS A 87 7.48 0.50 -4.75
N ALA A 88 6.31 -0.02 -4.43
CA ALA A 88 5.47 -0.79 -5.35
C ALA A 88 4.99 0.08 -6.53
N LEU A 89 4.43 1.27 -6.28
CA LEU A 89 4.03 2.20 -7.33
C LEU A 89 5.20 2.58 -8.26
N ALA A 90 6.38 2.84 -7.70
CA ALA A 90 7.59 3.10 -8.50
C ALA A 90 8.02 1.88 -9.32
N ALA A 91 7.78 0.65 -8.84
CA ALA A 91 8.06 -0.57 -9.60
C ALA A 91 7.04 -0.78 -10.73
N ILE A 92 5.76 -0.51 -10.49
CA ILE A 92 4.69 -0.62 -11.48
C ILE A 92 4.87 0.45 -12.57
N GLU A 93 5.22 1.68 -12.21
CA GLU A 93 5.55 2.77 -13.15
C GLU A 93 6.73 2.38 -14.05
N ARG A 94 7.81 1.81 -13.47
CA ARG A 94 8.96 1.32 -14.24
C ARG A 94 8.62 0.15 -15.16
N ALA A 95 7.66 -0.69 -14.77
CA ALA A 95 7.17 -1.79 -15.59
C ALA A 95 6.21 -1.36 -16.70
N GLY A 96 5.81 -0.07 -16.75
CA GLY A 96 4.86 0.45 -17.74
C GLY A 96 3.40 0.09 -17.48
N GLN A 97 3.09 -0.49 -16.32
CA GLN A 97 1.74 -0.93 -15.92
C GLN A 97 0.98 0.15 -15.12
N LEU A 98 1.60 1.33 -14.93
CA LEU A 98 1.02 2.47 -14.24
C LEU A 98 1.29 3.73 -15.05
N GLN A 99 0.23 4.37 -15.50
CA GLN A 99 0.28 5.71 -16.08
C GLN A 99 0.00 6.73 -14.98
N VAL A 100 0.91 7.68 -14.83
CA VAL A 100 0.78 8.77 -13.85
C VAL A 100 0.65 10.07 -14.62
N GLU A 101 -0.43 10.81 -14.37
CA GLU A 101 -0.63 12.11 -15.03
C GLU A 101 0.49 13.10 -14.64
N GLU A 102 0.93 13.92 -15.60
CA GLU A 102 1.99 14.90 -15.35
C GLU A 102 1.55 16.00 -14.40
N LEU A 103 0.27 16.35 -14.49
CA LEU A 103 -0.39 17.32 -13.63
C LEU A 103 -1.06 16.59 -12.47
N LYS A 104 -0.85 17.11 -11.28
CA LYS A 104 -1.64 16.77 -10.10
C LYS A 104 -3.05 17.38 -10.24
N GLU A 105 -3.99 16.97 -9.40
CA GLU A 105 -5.30 17.65 -9.30
C GLU A 105 -5.15 19.15 -9.00
N SER A 106 -4.10 19.53 -8.28
CA SER A 106 -3.75 20.92 -7.98
C SER A 106 -3.21 21.72 -9.18
N GLY A 107 -3.09 21.11 -10.37
CA GLY A 107 -2.53 21.73 -11.58
C GLY A 107 -1.00 21.88 -11.57
N GLN A 108 -0.32 21.46 -10.50
CA GLN A 108 1.13 21.49 -10.40
C GLN A 108 1.75 20.26 -11.05
N LYS A 109 2.94 20.42 -11.66
CA LYS A 109 3.70 19.27 -12.18
C LYS A 109 4.18 18.38 -11.03
N ARG A 110 4.06 17.06 -11.19
CA ARG A 110 4.67 16.13 -10.24
C ARG A 110 6.19 16.09 -10.40
N ARG A 111 6.90 15.78 -9.31
CA ARG A 111 8.30 15.36 -9.38
C ARG A 111 8.34 13.89 -9.81
N LYS A 112 9.13 13.55 -10.82
CA LYS A 112 9.27 12.17 -11.31
C LYS A 112 9.69 11.23 -10.16
N GLY A 113 9.03 10.06 -10.06
CA GLY A 113 9.25 9.08 -9.00
C GLY A 113 8.64 9.44 -7.64
N THR A 114 7.82 10.50 -7.56
CA THR A 114 7.05 10.82 -6.36
C THR A 114 5.56 10.62 -6.60
N PHE A 115 4.87 10.12 -5.56
CA PHE A 115 3.44 9.80 -5.57
C PHE A 115 2.77 10.56 -4.41
N PRO A 116 2.55 11.88 -4.55
CA PRO A 116 1.80 12.65 -3.57
C PRO A 116 0.31 12.27 -3.60
N PRO A 117 -0.47 12.57 -2.55
CA PRO A 117 -1.87 12.17 -2.47
C PRO A 117 -2.74 12.70 -3.62
N ASP A 118 -2.40 13.88 -4.15
CA ASP A 118 -3.09 14.58 -5.24
C ASP A 118 -2.62 14.18 -6.63
N CYS A 119 -1.75 13.17 -6.77
CA CYS A 119 -1.41 12.62 -8.07
C CYS A 119 -2.50 11.69 -8.57
N VAL A 120 -2.74 11.72 -9.88
CA VAL A 120 -3.69 10.82 -10.52
C VAL A 120 -2.95 9.66 -11.16
N LEU A 121 -3.46 8.46 -10.86
CA LEU A 121 -2.89 7.17 -11.19
C LEU A 121 -3.90 6.37 -12.00
N THR A 122 -3.46 5.86 -13.15
CA THR A 122 -4.24 4.97 -14.00
C THR A 122 -3.47 3.67 -14.15
N PHE A 123 -4.02 2.59 -13.61
CA PHE A 123 -3.42 1.26 -13.70
C PHE A 123 -3.86 0.59 -15.02
N ALA A 124 -2.90 -0.05 -15.70
CA ALA A 124 -3.09 -0.75 -16.97
C ALA A 124 -2.88 -2.26 -16.84
#